data_AF-A0A920S905-F1
#
_entry.id   AF-A0A920S905-F1
#
_cell.length_a   1.000
_cell.length_b   1.000
_cell.length_c   1.000
_cell.angle_alpha   90.00
_cell.angle_beta   90.00
_cell.angle_gamma   90.00
#
_symmetry.space_group_name_H-M   'P 1'
#
loop_
_entity.id
_entity.type
_entity.pdbx_description
1 polymer ?
#
loop_
_entity_poly.entity_id
_entity_poly.type
_entity_poly.pdbx_seq_one_letter_code
_entity_poly.pdbx_strand_id
1 'polypeptide(L)'
;MGRRTDSERNVEIMNAAQVGCSAVMTPKDTAEDPHYQAREIHIEWDDLQLNRKVKGIGIVPKFSETPGKVWRGSAPLGHDNDLVYKHYLGLDDTELNQPPRARNHLDP
;
A
#
# COMPACT_ATOMS: atom_id res chain seq x y z
N MET A 1 10.84 -26.94 -15.14
CA MET A 1 12.07 -26.77 -14.33
C MET A 1 13.23 -26.13 -15.14
N GLY A 2 12.97 -25.23 -16.11
CA GLY A 2 14.01 -24.85 -17.09
C GLY A 2 14.01 -23.41 -17.62
N ARG A 3 13.38 -22.44 -16.93
CA ARG A 3 13.49 -21.00 -17.30
C ARG A 3 14.33 -20.17 -16.33
N ARG A 4 14.45 -20.62 -15.08
CA ARG A 4 15.09 -19.85 -14.00
C ARG A 4 16.62 -19.90 -14.09
N THR A 5 17.16 -21.08 -14.41
CA THR A 5 18.61 -21.33 -14.58
C THR A 5 19.23 -20.49 -15.68
N ASP A 6 18.51 -20.26 -16.78
CA ASP A 6 19.02 -19.50 -17.92
C ASP A 6 19.09 -18.01 -17.60
N SER A 7 18.09 -17.48 -16.89
CA SER A 7 18.09 -16.08 -16.46
C SER A 7 19.18 -15.80 -15.42
N GLU A 8 19.35 -16.68 -14.44
CA GLU A 8 20.39 -16.55 -13.40
C GLU A 8 21.78 -16.57 -14.05
N ARG A 9 22.02 -17.53 -14.95
CA ARG A 9 23.27 -17.62 -15.72
C ARG A 9 23.55 -16.37 -16.57
N ASN A 10 22.53 -15.82 -17.24
CA ASN A 10 22.71 -14.61 -18.05
C ASN A 10 23.09 -13.40 -17.18
N VAL A 11 22.49 -13.26 -16.00
CA VAL A 11 22.84 -12.20 -15.04
C VAL A 11 24.27 -12.37 -14.55
N GLU A 12 24.71 -13.59 -14.24
CA GLU A 12 26.10 -13.87 -13.85
C GLU A 12 27.11 -13.44 -14.93
N ILE A 13 26.87 -13.82 -16.20
CA ILE A 13 27.75 -13.47 -17.33
C ILE A 13 27.81 -11.96 -17.53
N MET A 14 26.66 -11.28 -17.52
CA MET A 14 26.59 -9.83 -17.71
C MET A 14 27.23 -9.06 -16.54
N ASN A 15 27.01 -9.49 -15.30
CA ASN A 15 27.64 -8.90 -14.12
C ASN A 15 29.18 -9.05 -14.14
N ALA A 16 29.69 -10.21 -14.58
CA ALA A 16 31.13 -10.41 -14.78
C ALA A 16 31.71 -9.43 -15.82
N ALA A 17 30.91 -9.03 -16.81
CA ALA A 17 31.24 -8.00 -17.79
C ALA A 17 30.90 -6.56 -17.33
N GLN A 18 30.49 -6.35 -16.08
CA GLN A 18 30.09 -5.06 -15.50
C GLN A 18 28.92 -4.38 -16.21
N VAL A 19 28.04 -5.16 -16.82
CA VAL A 19 26.77 -4.69 -17.39
C VAL A 19 25.69 -4.74 -16.32
N GLY A 20 25.10 -3.59 -15.98
CA GLY A 20 24.01 -3.52 -15.02
C GLY A 20 22.76 -4.23 -15.55
N CYS A 21 22.43 -5.39 -14.99
CA CYS A 21 21.22 -6.12 -15.31
C CYS A 21 20.67 -6.86 -14.09
N SER A 22 19.41 -7.32 -14.19
CA SER A 22 18.79 -8.20 -13.21
C SER A 22 17.81 -9.13 -13.91
N ALA A 23 17.49 -10.25 -13.26
CA ALA A 23 16.39 -11.09 -13.71
C ALA A 23 15.05 -10.32 -13.56
N VAL A 24 14.10 -10.60 -14.45
CA VAL A 24 12.72 -10.14 -14.29
C VAL A 24 12.07 -10.97 -13.19
N MET A 25 11.81 -10.35 -12.05
CA MET A 25 11.26 -11.03 -10.88
C MET A 25 9.74 -11.23 -11.00
N THR A 26 9.26 -12.41 -10.62
CA THR A 26 7.83 -12.65 -10.39
C THR A 26 7.42 -12.09 -9.01
N PRO A 27 6.11 -11.93 -8.73
CA PRO A 27 5.65 -11.55 -7.39
C PRO A 27 6.10 -12.50 -6.27
N LYS A 28 6.28 -13.79 -6.59
CA LYS A 28 6.82 -14.76 -5.64
C LYS A 28 8.30 -14.47 -5.35
N ASP A 29 9.09 -14.22 -6.39
CA ASP A 29 10.51 -13.91 -6.23
C ASP A 29 10.71 -12.66 -5.39
N THR A 30 9.94 -11.59 -5.61
CA THR A 30 10.04 -10.36 -4.80
C THR A 30 9.59 -10.54 -3.36
N ALA A 31 8.63 -11.43 -3.09
CA ALA A 31 8.16 -11.73 -1.74
C ALA A 31 9.16 -12.58 -0.93
N GLU A 32 9.96 -13.40 -1.61
CA GLU A 32 10.94 -14.32 -1.04
C GLU A 32 12.37 -13.79 -1.10
N ASP A 33 12.63 -12.68 -1.80
CA ASP A 33 13.95 -12.09 -1.98
C ASP A 33 14.58 -11.67 -0.62
N PRO A 34 15.80 -12.15 -0.29
CA PRO A 34 16.44 -11.85 1.00
C PRO A 34 16.71 -10.37 1.23
N HIS A 35 17.02 -9.61 0.17
CA HIS A 35 17.25 -8.18 0.27
C HIS A 35 15.94 -7.42 0.57
N TYR A 36 14.83 -7.85 -0.02
CA TYR A 36 13.51 -7.26 0.21
C TYR A 36 13.00 -7.58 1.62
N GLN A 37 13.28 -8.78 2.13
CA GLN A 37 12.97 -9.16 3.51
C GLN A 37 13.76 -8.34 4.52
N ALA A 38 15.09 -8.21 4.33
CA ALA A 38 15.96 -7.43 5.20
C ALA A 38 15.58 -5.94 5.28
N ARG A 39 14.89 -5.43 4.26
CA ARG A 39 14.46 -4.02 4.16
C ARG A 39 12.98 -3.81 4.48
N GLU A 40 12.28 -4.87 4.89
CA GLU A 40 10.85 -4.82 5.20
C GLU A 40 10.07 -4.14 4.06
N ILE A 41 10.36 -4.54 2.82
CA ILE A 41 9.64 -4.05 1.63
C ILE A 41 8.19 -4.54 1.68
N HIS A 42 7.98 -5.78 2.10
CA HIS A 42 6.66 -6.33 2.35
C HIS A 42 6.42 -6.48 3.85
N ILE A 43 5.37 -5.85 4.38
CA ILE A 43 4.98 -5.92 5.78
C ILE A 43 3.52 -6.37 5.91
N GLU A 44 3.09 -6.68 7.13
CA GLU A 44 1.71 -7.03 7.44
C GLU A 44 1.04 -5.96 8.30
N TRP A 45 -0.26 -5.73 8.07
CA TRP A 45 -1.08 -4.85 8.90
C TRP A 45 -2.52 -5.36 8.98
N ASP A 46 -3.23 -4.92 10.00
CA ASP A 46 -4.65 -5.24 10.18
C ASP A 46 -5.52 -4.38 9.26
N ASP A 47 -6.37 -5.03 8.48
CA ASP A 47 -7.33 -4.39 7.60
C ASP A 47 -8.73 -4.49 8.22
N LEU A 48 -9.32 -3.33 8.55
CA LEU A 48 -10.61 -3.26 9.25
C LEU A 48 -11.78 -3.64 8.33
N GLN A 49 -11.65 -3.36 7.03
CA GLN A 49 -12.64 -3.74 6.03
C GLN A 49 -12.72 -5.27 5.89
N LEU A 50 -11.58 -5.94 5.82
CA LEU A 50 -11.51 -7.40 5.63
C LEU A 50 -11.49 -8.19 6.95
N ASN A 51 -11.37 -7.49 8.09
CA ASN A 51 -11.24 -8.07 9.43
C ASN A 51 -10.15 -9.16 9.50
N ARG A 52 -8.98 -8.88 8.92
CA ARG A 52 -7.83 -9.80 8.92
C ARG A 52 -6.52 -9.05 8.66
N LYS A 53 -5.39 -9.72 8.91
CA LYS A 53 -4.09 -9.26 8.42
C LYS A 53 -4.01 -9.36 6.91
N VAL A 54 -3.41 -8.34 6.31
CA VAL A 54 -3.03 -8.33 4.89
C VAL A 54 -1.53 -8.09 4.78
N LYS A 55 -0.91 -8.67 3.76
CA LYS A 55 0.49 -8.47 3.42
C LYS A 55 0.58 -7.66 2.14
N GLY A 56 1.41 -6.63 2.15
CA GLY A 56 1.62 -5.77 0.98
C GLY A 56 2.89 -4.95 1.10
N ILE A 57 3.09 -4.04 0.15
CA ILE A 57 4.25 -3.15 0.15
C ILE A 57 4.12 -2.19 1.34
N GLY A 58 5.15 -2.16 2.19
CA GLY A 58 5.23 -1.27 3.34
C GLY A 58 5.60 0.17 2.96
N ILE A 59 5.92 0.97 3.98
CA ILE A 59 6.26 2.38 3.76
C ILE A 59 7.65 2.51 3.11
N VAL A 60 7.72 3.24 2.00
CA VAL A 60 8.94 3.61 1.28
C VAL A 60 8.87 5.09 0.85
N PRO A 61 9.98 5.86 0.90
CA PRO A 61 11.30 5.50 1.40
C PRO A 61 11.34 5.35 2.94
N LYS A 62 12.39 4.73 3.46
CA LYS A 62 12.63 4.59 4.91
C LYS A 62 13.36 5.83 5.43
N PHE A 63 12.63 6.74 6.08
CA PHE A 63 13.22 7.91 6.74
C PHE A 63 13.85 7.51 8.08
N SER A 64 15.04 8.02 8.37
CA SER A 64 15.78 7.72 9.61
C SER A 64 15.24 8.46 10.83
N GLU A 65 14.87 9.74 10.67
CA GLU A 65 14.42 10.60 11.77
C GLU A 65 12.90 10.53 11.97
N THR A 66 12.15 10.34 10.89
CA THR A 66 10.68 10.27 10.90
C THR A 66 10.16 8.99 10.23
N PRO A 67 10.46 7.79 10.76
CA PRO A 67 10.00 6.54 10.17
C PRO A 67 8.47 6.53 10.04
N GLY A 68 7.98 6.38 8.80
CA GLY A 68 6.56 6.24 8.54
C GLY A 68 6.00 4.92 9.09
N LYS A 69 4.70 4.90 9.40
CA LYS A 69 4.00 3.75 9.98
C LYS A 69 2.68 3.51 9.27
N VAL A 70 2.31 2.25 9.09
CA VAL A 70 0.93 1.89 8.77
C VAL A 70 0.16 1.94 10.09
N TRP A 71 -0.54 3.05 10.31
CA TRP A 71 -1.29 3.28 11.55
C TRP A 71 -2.72 2.70 11.51
N ARG A 72 -3.26 2.48 10.30
CA ARG A 72 -4.56 1.83 10.06
C ARG A 72 -4.61 1.26 8.63
N GLY A 73 -5.18 0.07 8.46
CA GLY A 73 -5.53 -0.50 7.16
C GLY A 73 -6.76 0.13 6.52
N SER A 74 -7.36 -0.53 5.53
CA SER A 74 -8.62 -0.08 4.93
C SER A 74 -9.75 -0.14 5.94
N ALA A 75 -10.72 0.78 5.81
CA ALA A 75 -11.89 0.85 6.67
C ALA A 75 -13.19 0.75 5.85
N PRO A 76 -14.29 0.25 6.42
CA PRO A 76 -15.60 0.23 5.77
C PRO A 76 -16.09 1.61 5.34
N LEU A 77 -17.00 1.63 4.38
CA LEU A 77 -17.67 2.86 3.95
C LEU A 77 -18.38 3.50 5.15
N GLY A 78 -18.12 4.79 5.36
CA GLY A 78 -18.71 5.56 6.44
C GLY A 78 -18.10 5.34 7.83
N HIS A 79 -17.00 4.58 7.94
CA HIS A 79 -16.35 4.27 9.22
C HIS A 79 -15.99 5.52 10.04
N ASP A 80 -15.56 6.60 9.38
CA ASP A 80 -15.15 7.84 10.04
C ASP A 80 -16.24 8.93 10.02
N ASN A 81 -17.47 8.62 9.58
CA ASN A 81 -18.53 9.63 9.42
C ASN A 81 -18.85 10.36 10.73
N ASP A 82 -19.07 9.63 11.83
CA ASP A 82 -19.38 10.27 13.12
C ASP A 82 -18.20 11.10 13.63
N LEU A 83 -16.96 10.60 13.46
CA LEU A 83 -15.75 11.32 13.83
C LEU A 83 -15.63 12.65 13.05
N VAL A 84 -15.87 12.63 11.75
CA VAL A 84 -15.76 13.83 10.91
C VAL A 84 -16.96 14.75 11.15
N TYR A 85 -18.17 14.27 10.95
CA TYR A 85 -19.36 15.12 10.94
C TYR A 85 -19.72 15.63 12.33
N LYS A 86 -19.72 14.77 13.35
CA LYS A 86 -20.15 15.17 14.68
C LYS A 86 -19.00 15.78 15.46
N HIS A 87 -17.85 15.10 15.52
CA HIS A 87 -16.76 15.55 16.38
C HIS A 87 -15.96 16.72 15.77
N TYR A 88 -15.55 16.64 14.51
CA TYR A 88 -14.75 17.71 13.90
C TYR A 88 -15.57 18.86 13.32
N LEU A 89 -16.75 18.59 12.76
CA LEU A 89 -17.59 19.62 12.13
C LEU A 89 -18.75 20.10 13.02
N GLY A 90 -19.06 19.41 14.11
CA GLY A 90 -20.11 19.81 15.04
C GLY A 90 -21.53 19.66 14.51
N LEU A 91 -21.73 18.87 13.45
CA LEU A 91 -23.05 18.69 12.84
C LEU A 91 -23.93 17.82 13.72
N ASP A 92 -25.17 18.25 13.88
CA ASP A 92 -26.18 17.46 14.57
C ASP A 92 -26.91 16.47 13.63
N ASP A 93 -27.72 15.59 14.20
CA ASP A 93 -28.47 14.61 13.42
C ASP A 93 -29.50 15.27 12.47
N THR A 94 -29.95 16.50 12.78
CA THR A 94 -30.87 17.23 11.91
C THR A 94 -30.17 17.66 10.63
N GLU A 95 -28.96 18.22 10.74
CA GLU A 95 -28.14 18.64 9.61
C GLU A 95 -27.69 17.46 8.76
N LEU A 96 -27.35 16.33 9.39
CA LEU A 96 -26.90 15.12 8.68
C LEU A 96 -28.00 14.42 7.88
N ASN A 97 -29.24 14.52 8.34
CA ASN A 97 -30.40 13.91 7.67
C ASN A 97 -31.03 14.81 6.59
N GLN A 98 -30.44 15.98 6.31
CA GLN A 98 -30.92 16.82 5.22
C GLN A 98 -30.69 16.13 3.87
N PRO A 99 -31.67 16.12 2.96
CA PRO A 99 -31.45 15.63 1.61
C PRO A 99 -30.33 16.44 0.96
N PRO A 100 -29.51 15.82 0.07
CA PRO A 100 -28.48 16.54 -0.65
C PRO A 100 -29.09 17.80 -1.25
N ARG A 101 -28.51 18.97 -0.95
CA ARG A 101 -28.93 20.20 -1.62
C ARG A 101 -28.82 19.91 -3.11
N ALA A 102 -29.89 20.21 -3.86
CA ALA A 102 -29.89 20.05 -5.30
C ALA A 102 -28.59 20.65 -5.81
N ARG A 103 -27.74 19.84 -6.48
CA ARG A 103 -26.55 20.37 -7.13
C ARG A 103 -27.11 21.36 -8.14
N ASN A 104 -27.00 22.66 -7.86
CA ASN A 104 -27.22 23.66 -8.88
C ASN A 104 -26.14 23.37 -9.92
N HIS A 105 -26.54 22.69 -10.99
CA HIS A 105 -25.75 22.47 -12.18
C HIS A 105 -25.63 23.84 -12.86
N LEU A 106 -24.76 24.68 -12.30
CA LEU A 106 -24.35 25.97 -12.82
C LEU A 106 -22.88 26.15 -12.42
N ASP A 107 -22.01 25.45 -13.13
CA ASP A 107 -20.71 26.01 -13.53
C ASP A 107 -20.56 25.70 -15.03
N PRO A 108 -20.31 26.72 -15.88
CA PRO A 108 -20.13 26.56 -17.32
C PRO A 108 -18.83 25.84 -17.70
#